data_AF-A0AAE0XE21-F1
#
_entry.id   AF-A0AAE0XE21-F1
#
_cell.length_a   1.000
_cell.length_b   1.000
_cell.length_c   1.000
_cell.angle_alpha   90.00
_cell.angle_beta   90.00
_cell.angle_gamma   90.00
#
_symmetry.space_group_name_H-M   'P 1'
#
loop_
_entity.id
_entity.type
_entity.pdbx_description
1 polymer ?
#
loop_
_entity_poly.entity_id
_entity_poly.type
_entity_poly.pdbx_seq_one_letter_code
_entity_poly.pdbx_strand_id
1 'polypeptide(L)'
;MNYKPSNPKTFPRWNYSKADWVKFATLSDKLCKSLKCDDSNVNRACKNFNKAILEAANRSIPRGARRNYRPYWTEELQELENEVTNCREQVECSPTLNNNIALKASTARHKKAFNKAVRTSWKQKTESLNLDKDGQKLWKLTKAMNDVDTKQIPIVI
;
A
#
# COMPACT_ATOMS: atom_id res chain seq x y z
N MET A 1 -35.03 -5.60 -23.15
CA MET A 1 -33.96 -6.38 -22.50
C MET A 1 -32.87 -5.43 -22.02
N ASN A 2 -32.73 -5.21 -20.71
CA ASN A 2 -31.70 -4.31 -20.17
C ASN A 2 -30.37 -5.05 -20.05
N TYR A 3 -29.44 -4.78 -20.97
CA TYR A 3 -28.08 -5.30 -20.93
C TYR A 3 -27.28 -4.50 -19.90
N LYS A 4 -27.27 -4.93 -18.65
CA LYS A 4 -26.32 -4.39 -17.66
C LYS A 4 -24.98 -5.07 -17.94
N PRO A 5 -23.90 -4.36 -18.32
CA PRO A 5 -22.60 -5.01 -18.45
C PRO A 5 -22.23 -5.55 -17.07
N SER A 6 -22.20 -6.88 -16.96
CA SER A 6 -21.53 -7.59 -15.89
C SER A 6 -20.13 -6.99 -15.77
N ASN A 7 -19.85 -6.27 -14.69
CA ASN A 7 -18.49 -5.87 -14.38
C ASN A 7 -17.80 -7.14 -13.89
N PRO A 8 -16.98 -7.83 -14.72
CA PRO A 8 -16.30 -9.01 -14.24
C PRO A 8 -15.50 -8.59 -13.02
N LYS A 9 -15.56 -9.36 -11.93
CA LYS A 9 -14.68 -9.16 -10.76
C LYS A 9 -13.25 -9.18 -11.29
N THR A 10 -12.70 -8.01 -11.60
CA THR A 10 -11.37 -7.90 -12.18
C THR A 10 -10.41 -8.26 -11.08
N PHE A 11 -9.72 -9.40 -11.24
CA PHE A 11 -8.65 -9.76 -10.33
C PHE A 11 -7.65 -8.61 -10.27
N PRO A 12 -7.11 -8.30 -9.08
CA PRO A 12 -6.15 -7.22 -8.94
C PRO A 12 -4.98 -7.45 -9.91
N ARG A 13 -4.76 -6.48 -10.82
CA ARG A 13 -3.72 -6.57 -11.86
C ARG A 13 -2.34 -6.60 -11.20
N TRP A 14 -1.44 -7.38 -11.78
CA TRP A 14 -0.03 -7.41 -11.36
C TRP A 14 0.65 -6.08 -11.68
N ASN A 15 1.44 -5.56 -10.75
CA ASN A 15 2.26 -4.37 -10.93
C ASN A 15 3.71 -4.77 -11.18
N TYR A 16 4.04 -5.06 -12.45
CA TYR A 16 5.36 -5.53 -12.84
C TYR A 16 6.48 -4.49 -12.69
N SER A 17 6.15 -3.19 -12.72
CA SER A 17 7.17 -2.14 -12.50
C SER A 17 7.62 -2.04 -11.05
N LYS A 18 6.84 -2.57 -10.11
CA LYS A 18 7.18 -2.65 -8.68
C LYS A 18 7.49 -4.07 -8.23
N ALA A 19 7.73 -4.99 -9.16
CA ALA A 19 8.08 -6.36 -8.85
C ALA A 19 9.50 -6.45 -8.29
N ASP A 20 9.67 -7.24 -7.23
CA ASP A 20 10.99 -7.67 -6.77
C ASP A 20 11.37 -8.96 -7.51
N TRP A 21 12.03 -8.81 -8.66
CA TRP A 21 12.42 -9.93 -9.51
C TRP A 21 13.48 -10.83 -8.89
N VAL A 22 14.35 -10.28 -8.03
CA VAL A 22 15.38 -11.06 -7.32
C VAL A 22 14.72 -11.99 -6.31
N LYS A 23 13.77 -11.47 -5.53
CA LYS A 23 12.96 -12.26 -4.61
C LYS A 23 12.09 -13.27 -5.35
N PHE A 24 11.51 -12.89 -6.48
CA PHE A 24 10.75 -13.83 -7.32
C PHE A 24 11.62 -15.02 -7.74
N ALA A 25 12.79 -14.77 -8.33
CA ALA A 25 13.69 -15.81 -8.81
C ALA A 25 14.12 -16.75 -7.67
N THR A 26 14.49 -16.19 -6.51
CA THR A 26 14.90 -16.97 -5.34
C THR A 26 13.76 -17.84 -4.81
N LEU A 27 12.54 -17.29 -4.73
CA LEU A 27 11.37 -18.03 -4.25
C LEU A 27 10.90 -19.09 -5.24
N SER A 28 10.89 -18.79 -6.54
CA SER A 28 10.50 -19.76 -7.57
C SER A 28 11.45 -20.94 -7.58
N ASP A 29 12.76 -20.71 -7.50
CA ASP A 29 13.75 -21.78 -7.46
C ASP A 29 13.58 -22.65 -6.21
N LYS A 30 13.41 -22.03 -5.04
CA LYS A 30 13.16 -22.75 -3.78
C LYS A 30 11.88 -23.58 -3.82
N LEU A 31 10.78 -23.01 -4.32
CA LEU A 31 9.49 -23.70 -4.36
C LEU A 31 9.50 -24.82 -5.41
N CYS A 32 10.09 -24.60 -6.58
CA CYS A 32 10.20 -25.62 -7.63
C CYS A 32 11.11 -26.78 -7.22
N LYS A 33 12.23 -26.54 -6.52
CA LYS A 33 13.10 -27.60 -5.98
C LYS A 33 12.40 -28.52 -4.98
N SER A 34 11.38 -28.02 -4.29
CA SER A 34 10.60 -28.81 -3.32
C SER A 34 9.51 -29.69 -3.95
N LEU A 35 9.26 -29.55 -5.26
CA LEU A 35 8.25 -30.33 -5.96
C LEU A 35 8.78 -31.73 -6.26
N LYS A 36 8.08 -32.74 -5.76
CA LYS A 36 8.32 -34.13 -6.19
C LYS A 36 7.73 -34.32 -7.59
N CYS A 37 8.57 -34.63 -8.56
CA CYS A 37 8.17 -34.92 -9.94
C CYS A 37 7.82 -36.40 -10.16
N ASP A 38 7.86 -37.22 -9.11
CA ASP A 38 7.65 -38.68 -9.18
C ASP A 38 6.16 -39.07 -9.29
N ASP A 39 5.25 -38.10 -9.35
CA ASP A 39 3.83 -38.36 -9.60
C ASP A 39 3.67 -38.83 -11.06
N SER A 40 3.21 -40.08 -11.27
CA SER A 40 2.86 -40.66 -12.58
C SER A 40 1.81 -39.87 -13.37
N ASN A 41 1.23 -38.83 -12.78
CA ASN A 41 0.23 -37.95 -13.35
C ASN A 41 0.83 -36.57 -13.69
N VAL A 42 1.18 -36.38 -14.96
CA VAL A 42 1.71 -35.12 -15.51
C VAL A 42 0.81 -33.91 -15.19
N ASN A 43 -0.51 -34.08 -15.20
CA ASN A 43 -1.44 -32.98 -14.90
C ASN A 43 -1.31 -32.50 -13.45
N ARG A 44 -1.00 -33.40 -12.52
CA ARG A 44 -0.76 -33.06 -11.12
C ARG A 44 0.56 -32.31 -10.95
N ALA A 45 1.62 -32.78 -11.61
CA ALA A 45 2.91 -32.10 -11.64
C ALA A 45 2.78 -30.66 -12.20
N CYS A 46 2.09 -30.49 -13.34
CA CYS A 46 1.83 -29.18 -13.93
C CYS A 46 1.03 -28.25 -13.00
N LYS A 47 0.00 -28.77 -12.32
CA LYS A 47 -0.77 -27.99 -11.34
C LYS A 47 0.09 -27.53 -10.16
N ASN A 48 0.96 -28.40 -9.65
CA ASN A 48 1.84 -28.08 -8.53
C ASN A 48 2.91 -27.05 -8.93
N PHE A 49 3.48 -27.18 -10.13
CA PHE A 49 4.39 -26.18 -10.70
C PHE A 49 3.72 -24.82 -10.84
N ASN A 50 2.53 -24.77 -11.45
CA ASN A 50 1.78 -23.52 -11.60
C ASN A 50 1.45 -22.88 -10.25
N LYS A 51 1.10 -23.68 -9.24
CA LYS A 51 0.88 -23.18 -7.86
C LYS A 51 2.15 -22.58 -7.28
N ALA A 52 3.30 -23.25 -7.41
CA ALA A 52 4.59 -22.75 -6.92
C ALA A 52 4.97 -21.41 -7.57
N ILE A 53 4.81 -21.29 -8.90
CA ILE A 53 5.07 -20.04 -9.63
C ILE A 53 4.11 -18.92 -9.20
N LEU A 54 2.81 -19.23 -9.08
CA LEU A 54 1.82 -18.25 -8.63
C LEU A 54 2.08 -17.79 -7.19
N GLU A 55 2.53 -18.70 -6.33
CA GLU A 55 2.89 -18.39 -4.95
C GLU A 55 4.13 -17.49 -4.88
N ALA A 56 5.18 -17.81 -5.64
CA ALA A 56 6.35 -16.95 -5.77
C ALA A 56 5.95 -15.55 -6.27
N ALA A 57 5.12 -15.47 -7.31
CA ALA A 57 4.62 -14.22 -7.87
C ALA A 57 3.81 -13.42 -6.85
N ASN A 58 2.88 -14.04 -6.11
CA ASN A 58 2.07 -13.35 -5.12
C ASN A 58 2.91 -12.71 -3.98
N ARG A 59 4.07 -13.29 -3.64
CA ARG A 59 4.96 -12.81 -2.57
C ARG A 59 5.98 -11.75 -3.03
N SER A 60 6.15 -11.58 -4.33
CA SER A 60 7.20 -10.73 -4.94
C SER A 60 6.66 -9.63 -5.84
N ILE A 61 5.46 -9.81 -6.42
CA ILE A 61 4.83 -8.87 -7.35
C ILE A 61 3.56 -8.30 -6.69
N PRO A 62 3.54 -6.99 -6.38
CA PRO A 62 2.34 -6.35 -5.83
C PRO A 62 1.15 -6.45 -6.80
N ARG A 63 -0.07 -6.61 -6.25
CA ARG A 63 -1.31 -6.67 -7.03
C ARG A 63 -2.30 -5.58 -6.63
N GLY A 64 -2.99 -5.03 -7.62
CA GLY A 64 -4.10 -4.08 -7.41
C GLY A 64 -3.67 -2.73 -6.85
N ALA A 65 -4.66 -1.97 -6.36
CA ALA A 65 -4.41 -0.72 -5.64
C ALA A 65 -4.11 -1.03 -4.17
N ARG A 66 -3.09 -0.35 -3.61
CA ARG A 66 -2.82 -0.43 -2.17
C ARG A 66 -4.00 0.18 -1.42
N ARG A 67 -4.73 -0.64 -0.63
CA ARG A 67 -5.93 -0.21 0.13
C ARG A 67 -5.69 1.03 0.99
N ASN A 68 -4.55 1.11 1.67
CA ASN A 68 -4.18 2.21 2.55
C ASN A 68 -3.04 3.04 1.95
N TYR A 69 -3.08 3.31 0.63
CA TYR A 69 -2.05 4.11 0.00
C TYR A 69 -2.08 5.55 0.52
N ARG A 70 -1.02 5.95 1.19
CA ARG A 70 -0.78 7.33 1.61
C ARG A 70 0.31 7.90 0.71
N PRO A 71 -0.01 8.76 -0.28
CA PRO A 71 0.97 9.26 -1.25
C PRO A 71 2.08 10.11 -0.62
N TYR A 72 1.81 10.69 0.54
CA TYR A 72 2.77 11.50 1.31
C TYR A 72 3.59 10.67 2.30
N TRP A 73 3.34 9.36 2.44
CA TRP A 73 4.03 8.53 3.42
C TRP A 73 5.39 8.08 2.89
N THR A 74 6.45 8.53 3.54
CA THR A 74 7.85 8.27 3.18
C THR A 74 8.50 7.35 4.21
N GLU A 75 9.66 6.79 3.87
CA GLU A 75 10.48 5.99 4.79
C GLU A 75 10.89 6.81 6.03
N GLU A 76 11.32 8.06 5.84
CA GLU A 76 11.61 9.01 6.92
C GLU A 76 10.41 9.19 7.87
N LEU A 77 9.18 9.28 7.35
CA LEU A 77 7.98 9.38 8.20
C LEU A 77 7.74 8.09 8.97
N GLN A 78 8.00 6.94 8.37
CA GLN A 78 7.88 5.66 9.06
C GLN A 78 8.89 5.54 10.20
N GLU A 79 10.13 5.98 10.00
CA GLU A 79 11.16 6.01 11.05
C GLU A 79 10.76 6.93 12.21
N LEU A 80 10.24 8.12 11.92
CA LEU A 80 9.76 9.05 12.95
C LEU A 80 8.53 8.50 13.71
N GLU A 81 7.61 7.82 13.04
CA GLU A 81 6.47 7.15 13.69
C GLU A 81 6.93 6.01 14.60
N ASN A 82 7.94 5.24 14.18
CA ASN A 82 8.56 4.21 15.00
C ASN A 82 9.25 4.84 16.23
N GLU A 83 9.95 5.96 16.06
CA GLU A 83 10.56 6.69 17.19
C GLU A 83 9.51 7.15 18.21
N VAL A 84 8.39 7.71 17.75
CA VAL A 84 7.28 8.11 18.63
C VAL A 84 6.73 6.90 19.39
N THR A 85 6.54 5.77 18.70
CA THR A 85 6.05 4.52 19.32
C THR A 85 7.01 4.03 20.39
N ASN A 86 8.31 3.96 20.09
CA ASN A 86 9.34 3.57 21.07
C ASN A 86 9.35 4.51 22.28
N CYS A 87 9.25 5.83 22.07
CA CYS A 87 9.17 6.78 23.19
C CYS A 87 7.91 6.59 24.04
N ARG A 88 6.77 6.20 23.43
CA ARG A 88 5.53 5.91 24.18
C ARG A 88 5.71 4.68 25.06
N GLU A 89 6.25 3.60 24.52
CA GLU A 89 6.55 2.39 25.28
C GLU A 89 7.48 2.70 26.47
N GLN A 90 8.51 3.53 26.27
CA GLN A 90 9.40 3.94 27.35
C GLN A 90 8.69 4.76 28.45
N VAL A 91 7.72 5.62 28.09
CA VAL A 91 6.92 6.37 29.06
C VAL A 91 5.96 5.44 29.82
N GLU A 92 5.36 4.46 29.14
CA GLU A 92 4.46 3.46 29.75
C GLU A 92 5.22 2.55 30.73
N CYS A 93 6.43 2.11 30.38
CA CYS A 93 7.28 1.32 31.28
C CYS A 93 7.88 2.16 32.41
N SER A 94 8.26 3.41 32.14
CA SER A 94 8.95 4.27 33.09
C SER A 94 8.54 5.74 32.92
N PRO A 95 7.56 6.24 33.71
CA PRO A 95 7.02 7.58 33.56
C PRO A 95 7.94 8.64 34.21
N THR A 96 9.14 8.80 33.67
CA THR A 96 10.10 9.84 34.11
C THR A 96 9.89 11.16 33.37
N LEU A 97 10.36 12.27 33.95
CA LEU A 97 10.32 13.57 33.27
C LEU A 97 11.07 13.56 31.93
N ASN A 98 12.25 12.92 31.90
CA ASN A 98 13.06 12.80 30.69
C ASN A 98 12.34 12.02 29.58
N ASN A 99 11.69 10.90 29.91
CA ASN A 99 10.94 10.11 28.93
C ASN A 99 9.75 10.90 28.38
N ASN A 100 9.06 11.66 29.23
CA ASN A 100 7.97 12.54 28.80
C ASN A 100 8.46 13.68 27.90
N ILE A 101 9.62 14.27 28.18
CA ILE A 101 10.26 15.28 27.32
C ILE A 101 10.62 14.66 25.96
N ALA A 102 11.23 13.48 25.95
CA ALA A 102 11.59 12.75 24.74
C ALA A 102 10.37 12.44 23.87
N LEU A 103 9.27 11.95 24.48
CA LEU A 103 8.01 11.69 23.78
C LEU A 103 7.41 12.96 23.16
N LYS A 104 7.43 14.09 23.89
CA LYS A 104 6.97 15.37 23.35
C LYS A 104 7.83 15.83 22.17
N ALA A 105 9.14 15.69 22.28
CA ALA A 105 10.09 16.07 21.23
C ALA A 105 9.91 15.21 19.96
N SER A 106 9.86 13.89 20.09
CA SER A 106 9.64 12.98 18.95
C SER A 106 8.27 13.21 18.30
N THR A 107 7.23 13.41 19.10
CA THR A 107 5.88 13.72 18.59
C THR A 107 5.87 15.04 17.81
N ALA A 108 6.56 16.07 18.29
CA ALA A 108 6.67 17.35 17.60
C ALA A 108 7.44 17.22 16.26
N ARG A 109 8.53 16.46 16.25
CA ARG A 109 9.29 16.15 15.01
C ARG A 109 8.41 15.42 13.99
N HIS A 110 7.75 14.35 14.41
CA HIS A 110 6.84 13.59 13.54
C HIS A 110 5.73 14.49 12.98
N LYS A 111 5.05 15.28 13.81
CA LYS A 111 3.98 16.20 13.37
C LYS A 111 4.48 17.23 12.35
N LYS A 112 5.68 17.78 12.55
CA LYS A 112 6.30 18.72 11.61
C LYS A 112 6.59 18.06 10.27
N ALA A 113 7.21 16.89 10.27
CA ALA A 113 7.53 16.13 9.07
C ALA A 113 6.24 15.71 8.33
N PHE A 114 5.25 15.20 9.05
CA PHE A 114 3.96 14.78 8.49
C PHE A 114 3.29 15.93 7.73
N ASN A 115 3.15 17.10 8.37
CA ASN A 115 2.54 18.27 7.75
C ASN A 115 3.33 18.74 6.51
N LYS A 116 4.66 18.70 6.57
CA LYS A 116 5.52 19.04 5.43
C LYS A 116 5.30 18.06 4.27
N ALA A 117 5.25 16.77 4.54
CA ALA A 117 5.05 15.74 3.53
C ALA A 117 3.68 15.84 2.86
N VAL A 118 2.60 16.02 3.64
CA VAL A 118 1.25 16.24 3.11
C VAL A 118 1.22 17.46 2.19
N ARG A 119 1.75 18.60 2.63
CA ARG A 119 1.79 19.83 1.82
C ARG A 119 2.59 19.66 0.54
N THR A 120 3.75 19.02 0.62
CA THR A 120 4.63 18.80 -0.54
C THR A 120 3.97 17.87 -1.55
N SER A 121 3.37 16.77 -1.08
CA SER A 121 2.65 15.83 -1.93
C SER A 121 1.45 16.49 -2.61
N TRP A 122 0.71 17.35 -1.89
CA TRP A 122 -0.37 18.13 -2.48
C TRP A 122 0.12 19.09 -3.55
N LYS A 123 1.17 19.85 -3.26
CA LYS A 123 1.79 20.79 -4.21
C LYS A 123 2.21 20.07 -5.50
N GLN A 124 2.95 18.97 -5.38
CA GLN A 124 3.36 18.15 -6.52
C GLN A 124 2.17 17.61 -7.31
N LYS A 125 1.11 17.19 -6.60
CA LYS A 125 -0.12 16.71 -7.23
C LYS A 125 -0.75 17.81 -8.08
N THR A 126 -0.89 19.02 -7.54
CA THR A 126 -1.47 20.16 -8.27
C THR A 126 -0.58 20.63 -9.42
N GLU A 127 0.75 20.64 -9.25
CA GLU A 127 1.70 20.98 -10.32
C GLU A 127 1.64 19.99 -11.49
N SER A 128 1.40 18.71 -11.21
CA SER A 128 1.29 17.67 -12.25
C SER A 128 -0.01 17.72 -13.07
N LEU A 129 -1.01 18.49 -12.65
CA LEU A 129 -2.32 18.53 -13.32
C LEU A 129 -2.32 19.60 -14.41
N ASN A 130 -2.72 19.19 -15.62
CA ASN A 130 -2.85 20.09 -16.76
C ASN A 130 -4.33 20.33 -17.09
N LEU A 131 -4.79 21.58 -17.13
CA LEU A 131 -6.19 21.93 -17.38
C LEU A 131 -6.73 21.39 -18.72
N ASP A 132 -5.90 21.39 -19.75
CA ASP A 132 -6.29 21.00 -21.11
C ASP A 132 -6.36 19.47 -21.27
N LYS A 133 -5.52 18.73 -20.54
CA LYS A 133 -5.40 17.27 -20.67
C LYS A 133 -6.09 16.48 -19.56
N ASP A 134 -6.25 17.09 -18.37
CA ASP A 134 -6.70 16.42 -17.14
C ASP A 134 -8.07 16.92 -16.65
N GLY A 135 -8.90 17.51 -17.51
CA GLY A 135 -10.21 18.07 -17.14
C GLY A 135 -11.09 17.14 -16.29
N GLN A 136 -11.16 15.83 -16.63
CA GLN A 136 -11.90 14.86 -15.80
C GLN A 136 -11.28 14.63 -14.41
N LYS A 137 -9.95 14.64 -14.28
CA LYS A 137 -9.26 14.46 -13.00
C LYS A 137 -9.46 15.69 -12.12
N LEU A 138 -9.39 16.88 -12.72
CA LEU A 138 -9.64 18.15 -12.06
C LEU A 138 -11.08 18.25 -11.58
N TRP A 139 -12.05 17.86 -12.41
CA TRP A 139 -13.45 17.83 -12.01
C TRP A 139 -13.70 16.91 -10.80
N LYS A 140 -13.10 15.71 -10.80
CA LYS A 140 -13.17 14.80 -9.63
C LYS A 140 -12.51 15.41 -8.39
N LEU A 141 -11.40 16.11 -8.55
CA LEU A 141 -10.71 16.80 -7.46
C LEU A 141 -11.59 17.89 -6.85
N THR A 142 -12.16 18.76 -7.68
CA THR A 142 -13.06 19.84 -7.26
C THR A 142 -14.28 19.28 -6.53
N LYS A 143 -14.88 18.19 -7.02
CA LYS A 143 -15.98 17.50 -6.32
C LYS A 143 -15.57 16.98 -4.95
N ALA A 144 -14.39 16.36 -4.84
CA ALA A 144 -13.87 15.86 -3.57
C ALA A 144 -13.57 16.99 -2.57
N MET A 145 -13.12 18.15 -3.05
CA MET A 145 -12.91 19.34 -2.22
C MET A 145 -14.22 19.97 -1.74
N ASN A 146 -15.28 19.87 -2.56
CA ASN A 146 -16.61 20.39 -2.26
C ASN A 146 -17.50 19.39 -1.49
N ASP A 147 -16.95 18.26 -1.03
CA ASP A 147 -17.66 17.19 -0.30
C ASP A 147 -18.92 16.64 -0.99
N VAL A 148 -19.03 16.81 -2.31
CA VAL A 148 -20.23 16.43 -3.08
C VAL A 148 -20.38 14.90 -3.19
N ASP A 149 -19.33 14.14 -2.85
CA ASP A 149 -19.27 12.68 -2.96
C ASP A 149 -18.87 11.95 -1.66
N THR A 150 -18.85 12.62 -0.49
CA THR A 150 -18.79 11.89 0.79
C THR A 150 -20.16 11.31 1.08
N LYS A 151 -20.46 10.16 0.48
CA LYS A 151 -21.52 9.29 1.00
C LYS A 151 -21.17 9.01 2.46
N GLN A 152 -21.90 9.64 3.38
CA GLN A 152 -21.92 9.24 4.79
C GLN A 152 -22.17 7.73 4.82
N ILE A 153 -21.19 6.99 5.33
CA ILE A 153 -21.36 5.57 5.63
C ILE A 153 -22.32 5.55 6.82
N PRO A 154 -23.52 4.94 6.71
CA PRO A 154 -24.42 4.86 7.86
C PRO A 154 -23.73 4.02 8.93
N ILE A 155 -23.63 4.58 10.14
CA ILE A 155 -23.24 3.84 11.34
C ILE A 155 -24.38 2.86 11.60
N VAL A 156 -24.15 1.58 11.33
CA VAL A 156 -25.03 0.51 11.80
C VAL A 156 -24.72 0.34 13.29
N ILE A 157 -25.65 0.80 14.13
CA ILE A 157 -25.69 0.52 15.58
C ILE A 157 -26.21 -0.90 15.77
#